data_AF-A0A7L4H627-F1
#
_entry.id   AF-A0A7L4H627-F1
#
_cell.length_a   1.000
_cell.length_b   1.000
_cell.length_c   1.000
_cell.angle_alpha   90.00
_cell.angle_beta   90.00
_cell.angle_gamma   90.00
#
_symmetry.space_group_name_H-M   'P 1'
#
loop_
_entity.id
_entity.type
_entity.pdbx_description
1 polymer ?
#
loop_
_entity_poly.entity_id
_entity_poly.type
_entity_poly.pdbx_seq_one_letter_code
_entity_poly.pdbx_strand_id
1 'polypeptide(L)'
;EENVWKLCDYIRSQDQYPLEEFYAVFISNDRRMIPLWKQKSGRGDEPVVWDYHVVLLHVSSGEQNFIYDLDTVLPFPCPFDLYSVEAFRLDDSLHPEFHRKIRMIRADLYLKMFASDRSHMKDANGKWQKPPPSYPCIETADSKMNLDDFISMNPKVGWGSVFPLPDFVHRFGRRTDSSYSLEGQ
;
A
#
# COMPACT_ATOMS: atom_id res chain seq x y z
N GLU A 1 -3.37 -2.05 -7.27
CA GLU A 1 -4.75 -1.73 -6.82
C GLU A 1 -5.69 -2.94 -6.86
N GLU A 2 -6.04 -3.51 -8.02
CA GLU A 2 -7.09 -4.55 -8.07
C GLU A 2 -6.72 -5.84 -7.34
N ASN A 3 -5.44 -6.22 -7.35
CA ASN A 3 -4.95 -7.38 -6.60
C ASN A 3 -5.24 -7.26 -5.09
N VAL A 4 -5.07 -6.06 -4.53
CA VAL A 4 -5.36 -5.79 -3.11
C VAL A 4 -6.87 -5.76 -2.87
N TRP A 5 -7.66 -5.22 -3.82
CA TRP A 5 -9.12 -5.27 -3.74
C TRP A 5 -9.63 -6.72 -3.68
N LYS A 6 -9.07 -7.60 -4.53
CA LYS A 6 -9.40 -9.03 -4.53
C LYS A 6 -9.00 -9.73 -3.24
N LEU A 7 -7.87 -9.33 -2.64
CA LEU A 7 -7.48 -9.84 -1.32
C LEU A 7 -8.46 -9.40 -0.23
N CYS A 8 -8.90 -8.14 -0.23
CA CYS A 8 -9.96 -7.67 0.69
C CYS A 8 -11.26 -8.46 0.50
N ASP A 9 -11.68 -8.68 -0.75
CA ASP A 9 -12.91 -9.40 -1.06
C ASP A 9 -12.82 -10.88 -0.64
N TYR A 10 -11.66 -11.50 -0.84
CA TYR A 10 -11.36 -12.84 -0.36
C TYR A 10 -11.46 -12.91 1.17
N ILE A 11 -10.79 -12.02 1.91
CA ILE A 11 -10.83 -11.98 3.37
C ILE A 11 -12.26 -11.83 3.88
N ARG A 12 -13.02 -10.89 3.31
CA ARG A 12 -14.45 -10.70 3.61
C ARG A 12 -15.26 -11.98 3.41
N SER A 13 -14.97 -12.75 2.37
CA SER A 13 -15.69 -14.01 2.08
C SER A 13 -15.33 -15.16 3.01
N GLN A 14 -14.14 -15.16 3.60
CA GLN A 14 -13.70 -16.23 4.51
C GLN A 14 -14.27 -16.08 5.91
N ASP A 15 -14.63 -14.85 6.32
CA ASP A 15 -15.18 -14.53 7.65
C ASP A 15 -14.29 -15.03 8.82
N GLN A 16 -12.98 -15.17 8.57
CA GLN A 16 -12.01 -15.63 9.57
C GLN A 16 -11.50 -14.50 10.47
N TYR A 17 -11.41 -13.29 9.91
CA TYR A 17 -10.92 -12.08 10.58
C TYR A 17 -11.86 -10.91 10.30
N PRO A 18 -12.05 -9.99 11.25
CA PRO A 18 -12.82 -8.76 11.02
C PRO A 18 -12.19 -7.95 9.88
N LEU A 19 -12.99 -7.56 8.89
CA LEU A 19 -12.50 -6.82 7.72
C LEU A 19 -11.92 -5.45 8.13
N GLU A 20 -12.36 -4.91 9.26
CA GLU A 20 -11.91 -3.65 9.85
C GLU A 20 -10.46 -3.68 10.34
N GLU A 21 -9.87 -4.87 10.51
CA GLU A 21 -8.44 -5.04 10.80
C GLU A 21 -7.57 -4.83 9.56
N PHE A 22 -8.15 -4.76 8.36
CA PHE A 22 -7.43 -4.68 7.10
C PHE A 22 -7.54 -3.30 6.45
N TYR A 23 -6.44 -2.88 5.82
CA TYR A 23 -6.33 -1.58 5.17
C TYR A 23 -5.65 -1.72 3.82
N ALA A 24 -6.27 -1.20 2.77
CA ALA A 24 -5.59 -0.94 1.52
C ALA A 24 -4.67 0.27 1.70
N VAL A 25 -3.39 0.09 1.39
CA VAL A 25 -2.35 1.09 1.59
C VAL A 25 -1.83 1.52 0.23
N PHE A 26 -2.24 2.69 -0.23
CA PHE A 26 -1.69 3.32 -1.43
C PHE A 26 -0.43 4.09 -1.06
N ILE A 27 0.63 3.88 -1.83
CA ILE A 27 1.94 4.50 -1.65
C ILE A 27 2.22 5.32 -2.91
N SER A 28 2.34 6.63 -2.78
CA SER A 28 2.67 7.52 -3.89
C SER A 28 3.22 8.84 -3.33
N ASN A 29 3.39 9.83 -4.19
CA ASN A 29 3.73 11.21 -3.82
C ASN A 29 3.24 12.18 -4.90
N ASP A 30 3.50 13.47 -4.70
CA ASP A 30 3.00 14.53 -5.60
C ASP A 30 3.60 14.43 -7.01
N ARG A 31 4.75 13.76 -7.15
CA ARG A 31 5.44 13.53 -8.41
C ARG A 31 5.07 12.21 -9.08
N ARG A 32 4.34 11.32 -8.39
CA ARG A 32 4.14 9.93 -8.79
C ARG A 32 5.48 9.27 -9.16
N MET A 33 6.44 9.38 -8.25
CA MET A 33 7.75 8.74 -8.37
C MET A 33 8.19 8.30 -6.99
N ILE A 34 7.88 7.06 -6.63
CA ILE A 34 8.24 6.49 -5.33
C ILE A 34 9.14 5.27 -5.51
N PRO A 35 10.35 5.26 -4.90
CA PRO A 35 11.17 4.06 -4.88
C PRO A 35 10.62 3.05 -3.88
N LEU A 36 10.60 1.78 -4.28
CA LEU A 36 10.29 0.65 -3.41
C LEU A 36 11.28 -0.49 -3.67
N TRP A 37 11.92 -0.98 -2.61
CA TRP A 37 12.89 -2.06 -2.68
C TRP A 37 12.24 -3.44 -2.57
N LYS A 38 13.03 -4.47 -2.85
CA LYS A 38 12.63 -5.89 -2.78
C LYS A 38 11.38 -6.16 -3.62
N GLN A 39 11.32 -5.60 -4.83
CA GLN A 39 10.24 -5.83 -5.78
C GLN A 39 10.64 -6.89 -6.82
N LYS A 40 9.71 -7.74 -7.25
CA LYS A 40 9.92 -8.84 -8.22
C LYS A 40 10.43 -8.35 -9.57
N SER A 41 10.04 -7.14 -9.97
CA SER A 41 10.51 -6.47 -11.19
C SER A 41 11.84 -5.72 -11.00
N GLY A 42 12.35 -5.65 -9.77
CA GLY A 42 13.62 -5.02 -9.44
C GLY A 42 14.84 -5.85 -9.86
N ARG A 43 16.03 -5.22 -9.79
CA ARG A 43 17.31 -5.86 -10.13
C ARG A 43 18.27 -5.70 -8.96
N GLY A 44 18.67 -6.81 -8.34
CA GLY A 44 19.57 -6.78 -7.19
C GLY A 44 18.97 -6.00 -6.02
N ASP A 45 19.70 -5.00 -5.53
CA ASP A 45 19.26 -4.12 -4.42
C ASP A 45 18.78 -2.74 -4.89
N GLU A 46 18.53 -2.57 -6.19
CA GLU A 46 17.95 -1.34 -6.74
C GLU A 46 16.44 -1.27 -6.51
N PRO A 47 15.88 -0.09 -6.22
CA PRO A 47 14.44 0.08 -6.10
C PRO A 47 13.76 0.03 -7.48
N VAL A 48 12.48 -0.34 -7.47
CA VAL A 48 11.58 -0.03 -8.57
C VAL A 48 10.94 1.33 -8.29
N VAL A 49 10.98 2.23 -9.26
CA VAL A 49 10.30 3.53 -9.16
C VAL A 49 8.89 3.37 -9.71
N TRP A 50 7.91 3.45 -8.81
CA TRP A 50 6.50 3.36 -9.13
C TRP A 50 5.87 4.74 -9.25
N ASP A 51 4.84 4.86 -10.07
CA ASP A 51 3.92 5.99 -10.03
C ASP A 51 3.05 5.93 -8.77
N TYR A 52 2.53 4.76 -8.47
CA TYR A 52 1.97 4.40 -7.18
C TYR A 52 2.09 2.87 -6.97
N HIS A 53 2.08 2.43 -5.72
CA HIS A 53 1.98 1.02 -5.37
C HIS A 53 0.87 0.79 -4.35
N VAL A 54 0.30 -0.41 -4.31
CA VAL A 54 -0.77 -0.76 -3.36
C VAL A 54 -0.45 -2.07 -2.68
N VAL A 55 -0.43 -2.05 -1.35
CA VAL A 55 -0.28 -3.24 -0.50
C VAL A 55 -1.47 -3.35 0.46
N LEU A 56 -1.69 -4.52 1.04
CA LEU A 56 -2.64 -4.69 2.14
C LEU A 56 -1.88 -4.69 3.47
N LEU A 57 -2.35 -3.91 4.44
CA LEU A 57 -1.92 -3.97 5.84
C LEU A 57 -2.98 -4.72 6.64
N HIS A 58 -2.55 -5.70 7.44
CA HIS A 58 -3.35 -6.31 8.51
C HIS A 58 -2.85 -5.80 9.85
N VAL A 59 -3.71 -5.04 10.54
CA VAL A 59 -3.51 -4.58 11.91
C VAL A 59 -4.12 -5.62 12.84
N SER A 60 -3.30 -6.61 13.20
CA SER A 60 -3.72 -7.70 14.09
C SER A 60 -3.85 -7.20 15.53
N SER A 61 -4.74 -7.82 16.30
CA SER A 61 -4.81 -7.63 17.76
C SER A 61 -3.58 -8.16 18.52
N GLY A 62 -2.69 -8.89 17.84
CA GLY A 62 -1.41 -9.34 18.39
C GLY A 62 -0.28 -8.29 18.32
N GLU A 63 0.93 -8.69 18.71
CA GLU A 63 2.11 -7.81 18.75
C GLU A 63 2.74 -7.52 17.38
N GLN A 64 2.20 -8.07 16.28
CA GLN A 64 2.79 -7.95 14.95
C GLN A 64 1.74 -7.67 13.88
N ASN A 65 1.95 -6.57 13.16
CA ASN A 65 1.23 -6.25 11.94
C ASN A 65 1.88 -6.92 10.73
N PHE A 66 1.12 -7.12 9.66
CA PHE A 66 1.59 -7.80 8.44
C PHE A 66 1.27 -6.99 7.18
N ILE A 67 2.19 -7.02 6.22
CA ILE A 67 2.03 -6.49 4.87
C ILE A 67 1.85 -7.65 3.89
N TYR A 68 0.84 -7.54 3.04
CA TYR A 68 0.62 -8.41 1.89
C TYR A 68 0.91 -7.59 0.63
N ASP A 69 2.11 -7.78 0.09
CA ASP A 69 2.52 -7.24 -1.20
C ASP A 69 2.71 -8.39 -2.19
N LEU A 70 1.92 -8.41 -3.27
CA LEU A 70 2.05 -9.45 -4.30
C LEU A 70 3.24 -9.22 -5.23
N ASP A 71 3.84 -8.04 -5.20
CA ASP A 71 4.97 -7.67 -6.04
C ASP A 71 6.31 -7.69 -5.28
N THR A 72 6.34 -8.05 -3.99
CA THR A 72 7.58 -8.18 -3.22
C THR A 72 8.29 -9.53 -3.41
N VAL A 73 9.61 -9.57 -3.20
CA VAL A 73 10.41 -10.79 -3.01
C VAL A 73 10.56 -11.19 -1.53
N LEU A 74 10.06 -10.36 -0.61
CA LEU A 74 9.95 -10.70 0.81
C LEU A 74 8.88 -11.78 1.06
N PRO A 75 8.79 -12.36 2.27
CA PRO A 75 7.74 -13.31 2.61
C PRO A 75 6.32 -12.77 2.34
N PHE A 76 5.37 -13.67 2.11
CA PHE A 76 3.96 -13.32 1.93
C PHE A 76 3.07 -14.17 2.86
N PRO A 77 2.42 -13.59 3.89
CA PRO A 77 2.57 -12.19 4.33
C PRO A 77 3.96 -11.89 4.91
N CYS A 78 4.36 -10.62 4.84
CA CYS A 78 5.60 -10.11 5.41
C CYS A 78 5.33 -9.46 6.78
N PRO A 79 6.10 -9.75 7.84
CA PRO A 79 6.06 -8.95 9.07
C PRO A 79 6.31 -7.47 8.77
N PHE A 80 5.51 -6.58 9.35
CA PHE A 80 5.56 -5.14 9.05
C PHE A 80 6.95 -4.53 9.27
N ASP A 81 7.63 -4.91 10.35
CA ASP A 81 8.96 -4.37 10.67
C ASP A 81 10.00 -4.79 9.62
N LEU A 82 9.93 -6.04 9.16
CA LEU A 82 10.79 -6.53 8.07
C LEU A 82 10.51 -5.77 6.77
N TYR A 83 9.24 -5.61 6.41
CA TYR A 83 8.86 -4.85 5.21
C TYR A 83 9.30 -3.38 5.30
N SER A 84 9.22 -2.79 6.49
CA SER A 84 9.61 -1.41 6.74
C SER A 84 11.11 -1.18 6.58
N VAL A 85 11.93 -2.10 7.06
CA VAL A 85 13.39 -2.01 6.92
C VAL A 85 13.83 -2.33 5.50
N GLU A 86 13.30 -3.40 4.90
CA GLU A 86 13.85 -3.94 3.65
C GLU A 86 13.25 -3.33 2.39
N ALA A 87 11.92 -3.15 2.35
CA ALA A 87 11.19 -2.70 1.16
C ALA A 87 10.95 -1.19 1.19
N PHE A 88 10.49 -0.67 2.33
CA PHE A 88 10.39 0.78 2.49
C PHE A 88 11.78 1.39 2.57
N ARG A 89 12.57 1.15 3.62
CA ARG A 89 13.74 1.98 3.97
C ARG A 89 13.35 3.43 4.30
N LEU A 90 14.29 4.15 4.90
CA LEU A 90 14.14 5.54 5.35
C LEU A 90 14.17 6.54 4.18
N ASP A 91 13.29 7.53 4.25
CA ASP A 91 13.25 8.65 3.30
C ASP A 91 14.43 9.63 3.46
N ASP A 92 15.10 9.64 4.61
CA ASP A 92 16.23 10.54 4.92
C ASP A 92 17.40 10.44 3.93
N SER A 93 17.55 9.28 3.30
CA SER A 93 18.59 9.02 2.29
C SER A 93 18.18 9.42 0.86
N LEU A 94 16.91 9.81 0.66
CA LEU A 94 16.34 10.11 -0.64
C LEU A 94 16.20 11.61 -0.87
N HIS A 95 16.29 12.01 -2.13
CA HIS A 95 15.91 13.37 -2.52
C HIS A 95 14.42 13.62 -2.15
N PRO A 96 14.03 14.80 -1.62
CA PRO A 96 12.66 15.05 -1.15
C PRO A 96 11.55 14.80 -2.16
N GLU A 97 11.84 14.90 -3.46
CA GLU A 97 10.89 14.59 -4.52
C GLU A 97 10.51 13.10 -4.62
N PHE A 98 11.28 12.21 -4.01
CA PHE A 98 11.01 10.77 -3.92
C PHE A 98 10.41 10.35 -2.57
N HIS A 99 10.25 11.28 -1.62
CA HIS A 99 9.67 10.97 -0.31
C HIS A 99 8.27 10.41 -0.47
N ARG A 100 7.99 9.33 0.25
CA ARG A 100 6.76 8.57 0.07
C ARG A 100 5.71 9.05 1.05
N LYS A 101 4.49 9.15 0.54
CA LYS A 101 3.28 9.37 1.33
C LYS A 101 2.41 8.13 1.25
N ILE A 102 1.66 7.93 2.31
CA ILE A 102 0.78 6.78 2.49
C ILE A 102 -0.64 7.29 2.56
N ARG A 103 -1.53 6.70 1.76
CA ARG A 103 -2.97 6.74 1.99
C ARG A 103 -3.43 5.38 2.50
N MET A 104 -3.96 5.37 3.72
CA MET A 104 -4.59 4.21 4.34
C MET A 104 -6.10 4.29 4.23
N ILE A 105 -6.71 3.27 3.63
CA ILE A 105 -8.17 3.11 3.51
C ILE A 105 -8.55 1.78 4.15
N ARG A 106 -9.51 1.77 5.07
CA ARG A 106 -10.05 0.50 5.61
C ARG A 106 -10.60 -0.37 4.48
N ALA A 107 -10.43 -1.69 4.59
CA ALA A 107 -10.79 -2.63 3.54
C ALA A 107 -12.28 -2.61 3.20
N ASP A 108 -13.16 -2.45 4.19
CA ASP A 108 -14.62 -2.32 3.99
C ASP A 108 -14.97 -1.09 3.14
N LEU A 109 -14.34 0.05 3.44
CA LEU A 109 -14.51 1.28 2.67
C LEU A 109 -13.89 1.15 1.27
N TYR A 110 -12.74 0.48 1.16
CA TYR A 110 -12.10 0.22 -0.13
C TYR A 110 -12.98 -0.63 -1.05
N LEU A 111 -13.55 -1.72 -0.54
CA LEU A 111 -14.49 -2.56 -1.29
C LEU A 111 -15.73 -1.79 -1.72
N LYS A 112 -16.23 -0.89 -0.86
CA LYS A 112 -17.43 -0.10 -1.12
C LYS A 112 -17.23 1.01 -2.16
N MET A 113 -16.08 1.68 -2.13
CA MET A 113 -15.88 2.94 -2.86
C MET A 113 -15.00 2.83 -4.11
N PHE A 114 -14.10 1.85 -4.19
CA PHE A 114 -13.12 1.77 -5.27
C PHE A 114 -13.76 1.42 -6.61
N ALA A 115 -13.38 2.16 -7.65
CA ALA A 115 -13.75 1.89 -9.04
C ALA A 115 -12.58 2.18 -10.00
N SER A 116 -12.34 1.26 -10.93
CA SER A 116 -11.34 1.40 -11.99
C SER A 116 -11.83 0.78 -13.29
N ASP A 117 -11.96 1.60 -14.32
CA ASP A 117 -12.26 1.16 -15.68
C ASP A 117 -11.00 0.68 -16.45
N ARG A 118 -9.84 0.69 -15.76
CA ARG A 118 -8.51 0.33 -16.27
C ARG A 118 -8.02 1.20 -17.43
N SER A 119 -8.66 2.33 -17.71
CA SER A 119 -8.25 3.25 -18.78
C SER A 119 -6.78 3.70 -18.66
N HIS A 120 -6.30 3.90 -17.43
CA HIS A 120 -4.91 4.27 -17.12
C HIS A 120 -3.86 3.22 -17.55
N MET A 121 -4.26 1.97 -17.75
CA MET A 121 -3.37 0.88 -18.21
C MET A 121 -3.30 0.79 -19.75
N LYS A 122 -3.94 1.69 -20.48
CA LYS A 122 -3.84 1.81 -21.94
C LYS A 122 -2.84 2.90 -22.32
N ASP A 123 -2.11 2.69 -23.40
CA ASP A 123 -1.26 3.72 -24.00
C ASP A 123 -2.09 4.71 -24.84
N ALA A 124 -1.43 5.72 -25.42
CA ALA A 124 -2.07 6.74 -26.27
C ALA A 124 -2.76 6.16 -27.52
N ASN A 125 -2.42 4.95 -27.95
CA ASN A 125 -3.03 4.24 -29.06
C ASN A 125 -4.15 3.28 -28.60
N GLY A 126 -4.48 3.27 -27.30
CA GLY A 126 -5.48 2.39 -26.71
C GLY A 126 -5.00 0.95 -26.47
N LYS A 127 -3.70 0.66 -26.64
CA LYS A 127 -3.13 -0.68 -26.41
C LYS A 127 -2.80 -0.86 -24.94
N TRP A 128 -3.09 -2.06 -24.42
CA TRP A 128 -2.76 -2.44 -23.05
C TRP A 128 -1.26 -2.48 -22.80
N GLN A 129 -0.81 -1.77 -21.75
CA GLN A 129 0.57 -1.81 -21.27
C GLN A 129 0.90 -3.17 -20.63
N LYS A 130 -0.07 -3.75 -19.93
CA LYS A 130 -0.06 -5.13 -19.42
C LYS A 130 -1.43 -5.77 -19.68
N PRO A 131 -1.51 -7.09 -19.94
CA PRO A 131 -2.80 -7.75 -20.12
C PRO A 131 -3.73 -7.47 -18.93
N PRO A 132 -4.96 -6.99 -19.16
CA PRO A 132 -5.89 -6.75 -18.08
C PRO A 132 -6.35 -8.07 -17.45
N PRO A 133 -6.79 -8.06 -16.19
CA PRO A 133 -7.43 -9.22 -15.58
C PRO A 133 -8.66 -9.67 -16.39
N SER A 134 -8.95 -10.98 -16.36
CA SER A 134 -10.06 -11.58 -17.12
C SER A 134 -11.45 -11.30 -16.54
N TYR A 135 -11.53 -10.89 -15.27
CA TYR A 135 -12.78 -10.49 -14.64
C TYR A 135 -13.18 -9.05 -15.03
N PRO A 136 -14.48 -8.71 -15.00
CA PRO A 136 -14.97 -7.36 -15.31
C PRO A 136 -14.29 -6.27 -14.48
N CYS A 137 -14.29 -5.04 -14.98
CA CYS A 137 -13.81 -3.89 -14.21
C CYS A 137 -14.54 -3.78 -12.87
N ILE A 138 -13.83 -3.32 -11.84
CA ILE A 138 -14.43 -3.05 -10.54
C ILE A 138 -15.10 -1.68 -10.66
N GLU A 139 -16.42 -1.64 -10.48
CA GLU A 139 -17.23 -0.43 -10.52
C GLU A 139 -18.17 -0.38 -9.33
N THR A 140 -18.61 0.83 -8.99
CA THR A 140 -19.65 1.09 -7.98
C THR A 140 -20.88 1.70 -8.64
N ALA A 141 -21.97 1.84 -7.89
CA ALA A 141 -23.15 2.56 -8.38
C ALA A 141 -22.83 4.04 -8.71
N ASP A 142 -21.85 4.62 -8.00
CA ASP A 142 -21.54 6.05 -8.06
C ASP A 142 -20.37 6.37 -9.01
N SER A 143 -19.50 5.41 -9.33
CA SER A 143 -18.33 5.64 -10.18
C SER A 143 -17.88 4.40 -10.94
N LYS A 144 -17.37 4.64 -12.15
CA LYS A 144 -16.63 3.65 -12.96
C LYS A 144 -15.12 3.83 -12.88
N MET A 145 -14.66 5.01 -12.46
CA MET A 145 -13.24 5.35 -12.40
C MET A 145 -13.05 6.46 -11.38
N ASN A 146 -12.40 6.14 -10.27
CA ASN A 146 -12.00 7.09 -9.23
C ASN A 146 -10.59 6.79 -8.68
N LEU A 147 -9.80 5.99 -9.41
CA LEU A 147 -8.46 5.58 -8.99
C LEU A 147 -7.56 6.77 -8.63
N ASP A 148 -7.64 7.88 -9.37
CA ASP A 148 -6.83 9.07 -9.06
C ASP A 148 -7.11 9.65 -7.67
N ASP A 149 -8.33 9.49 -7.13
CA ASP A 149 -8.67 9.93 -5.77
C ASP A 149 -8.00 9.06 -4.69
N PHE A 150 -7.72 7.79 -5.01
CA PHE A 150 -6.96 6.87 -4.15
C PHE A 150 -5.44 7.08 -4.28
N ILE A 151 -4.95 7.39 -5.49
CA ILE A 151 -3.53 7.71 -5.71
C ILE A 151 -3.16 9.06 -5.10
N SER A 152 -4.07 10.03 -5.15
CA SER A 152 -3.85 11.36 -4.61
C SER A 152 -3.41 11.32 -3.15
N MET A 153 -2.35 12.05 -2.83
CA MET A 153 -1.85 12.21 -1.46
C MET A 153 -2.28 13.55 -0.85
N ASN A 154 -3.32 14.18 -1.40
CA ASN A 154 -3.99 15.31 -0.79
C ASN A 154 -5.03 14.81 0.23
N PRO A 155 -4.92 15.16 1.54
CA PRO A 155 -5.85 14.69 2.56
C PRO A 155 -7.28 15.21 2.39
N LYS A 156 -7.52 16.21 1.53
CA LYS A 156 -8.85 16.73 1.19
C LYS A 156 -9.55 15.96 0.06
N VAL A 157 -8.86 15.00 -0.56
CA VAL A 157 -9.36 14.20 -1.69
C VAL A 157 -9.51 12.74 -1.26
N GLY A 158 -10.50 12.05 -1.83
CA GLY A 158 -10.69 10.61 -1.67
C GLY A 158 -11.08 10.19 -0.26
N TRP A 159 -10.71 8.95 0.08
CA TRP A 159 -11.09 8.29 1.34
C TRP A 159 -9.89 7.91 2.19
N GLY A 160 -10.13 7.67 3.48
CA GLY A 160 -9.11 7.25 4.42
C GLY A 160 -8.25 8.40 4.94
N SER A 161 -7.05 8.08 5.41
CA SER A 161 -6.11 9.05 5.99
C SER A 161 -4.81 9.07 5.21
N VAL A 162 -4.21 10.26 5.08
CA VAL A 162 -2.92 10.45 4.41
C VAL A 162 -1.89 10.93 5.42
N PHE A 163 -0.68 10.37 5.38
CA PHE A 163 0.45 10.80 6.19
C PHE A 163 1.79 10.46 5.52
N PRO A 164 2.90 11.11 5.93
CA PRO A 164 4.25 10.74 5.52
C PRO A 164 4.59 9.30 5.90
N LEU A 165 5.46 8.65 5.12
CA LEU A 165 5.91 7.31 5.45
C LEU A 165 6.56 7.16 6.84
N PRO A 166 7.40 8.09 7.35
CA PRO A 166 7.95 7.95 8.69
C PRO A 166 6.87 7.80 9.77
N ASP A 167 5.78 8.57 9.65
CA ASP A 167 4.64 8.51 10.57
C ASP A 167 3.90 7.16 10.45
N PHE A 168 3.80 6.61 9.24
CA PHE A 168 3.26 5.26 9.01
C PHE A 168 4.07 4.21 9.75
N VAL A 169 5.39 4.21 9.54
CA VAL A 169 6.30 3.23 10.14
C VAL A 169 6.29 3.36 11.66
N HIS A 170 6.29 4.59 12.19
CA HIS A 170 6.20 4.81 13.63
C HIS A 170 4.88 4.31 14.23
N ARG A 171 3.77 4.49 13.52
CA ARG A 171 2.44 4.12 14.03
C ARG A 171 2.17 2.62 14.02
N PHE A 172 2.69 1.89 13.02
CA PHE A 172 2.36 0.48 12.80
C PHE A 172 3.54 -0.48 12.97
N GLY A 173 4.75 0.03 13.18
CA GLY A 173 5.88 -0.77 13.64
C GLY A 173 5.70 -1.20 15.09
N ARG A 174 6.46 -2.23 15.50
CA ARG A 174 6.49 -2.62 16.92
C ARG A 174 6.99 -1.47 17.78
N ARG A 175 6.28 -1.19 18.88
CA ARG A 175 6.81 -0.34 19.94
C ARG A 175 7.90 -1.14 20.65
N THR A 176 9.16 -0.87 20.31
CA THR A 176 10.25 -1.23 21.20
C THR A 176 10.14 -0.30 22.40
N ASP A 177 9.69 -0.81 23.54
CA ASP A 177 9.94 -0.16 24.81
C ASP A 177 11.45 -0.11 25.00
N SER A 178 12.07 0.97 24.55
CA SER A 178 13.44 1.30 24.90
C SER A 178 13.47 1.75 26.35
N SER A 179 13.16 0.83 27.28
CA SER A 179 13.61 0.94 28.66
C SER A 179 15.09 0.63 28.69
N TYR A 180 15.92 1.57 28.23
CA TYR A 180 17.28 1.64 28.72
C TYR A 180 17.20 2.04 30.18
N SER A 181 17.22 1.04 31.06
CA SER A 181 17.58 1.21 32.46
C SER A 181 18.97 1.83 32.51
N LEU A 182 19.03 3.15 32.66
CA LEU A 182 20.18 3.82 33.25
C LEU A 182 20.13 3.56 34.76
N GLU A 183 20.41 2.33 35.15
CA GLU A 183 20.91 2.00 36.48
C GLU A 183 22.17 1.16 36.31
N GLY A 184 23.31 1.74 36.71
CA GLY A 184 24.52 0.96 36.97
C GLY A 184 25.79 1.46 36.28
N GLN A 185 26.33 2.61 36.72
CA GLN A 185 27.61 2.70 37.46
C GLN A 185 27.93 4.15 37.84
#